data_AF-A0A7X3SI29-F1
#
_entry.id   AF-A0A7X3SI29-F1
#
_cell.length_a   1.000
_cell.length_b   1.000
_cell.length_c   1.000
_cell.angle_alpha   90.00
_cell.angle_beta   90.00
_cell.angle_gamma   90.00
#
_symmetry.space_group_name_H-M   'P 1'
#
loop_
_entity.id
_entity.type
_entity.pdbx_description
1 polymer ?
#
loop_
_entity_poly.entity_id
_entity_poly.type
_entity_poly.pdbx_seq_one_letter_code
_entity_poly.pdbx_strand_id
1 'polypeptide(L)'
;MHKTTEHDGKFWVHENDIAGYMDTYNPIQLRYDKRTKVNMQFETMNFGSAKGLTFNRVLIYPTQPMLNWLSGKSKDMKDESRSKFYVAVTRARYSVAFVYKTKHLPSNDIGVKWMPK
;
A
#
# COMPACT_ATOMS: atom_id res chain seq x y z
N MET A 1 10.35 -19.97 14.12
CA MET A 1 10.87 -18.66 14.57
C MET A 1 10.36 -17.59 13.62
N HIS A 2 9.58 -16.62 14.10
CA HIS A 2 9.23 -15.44 13.30
C HIS A 2 10.46 -14.56 13.18
N LYS A 3 11.01 -14.42 11.96
CA LYS A 3 12.07 -13.46 11.68
C LYS A 3 11.41 -12.08 11.62
N THR A 4 11.49 -11.32 12.70
CA THR A 4 11.09 -9.91 12.70
C THR A 4 12.00 -9.19 11.71
N THR A 5 11.43 -8.61 10.68
CA THR A 5 12.15 -7.68 9.83
C THR A 5 11.89 -6.30 10.41
N GLU A 6 12.90 -5.43 10.52
CA GLU A 6 12.78 -4.10 11.16
C GLU A 6 11.60 -3.23 10.67
N HIS A 7 10.94 -3.67 9.60
CA HIS A 7 9.76 -3.08 9.01
C HIS A 7 8.68 -4.15 8.75
N ASP A 8 7.93 -4.49 9.82
CA ASP A 8 6.81 -5.44 9.81
C ASP A 8 5.49 -4.73 10.17
N GLY A 9 4.40 -5.08 9.50
CA GLY A 9 3.07 -4.53 9.78
C GLY A 9 2.51 -3.57 8.71
N LYS A 10 1.70 -2.59 9.16
CA LYS A 10 0.94 -1.68 8.29
C LYS A 10 1.44 -0.26 8.43
N PHE A 11 1.71 0.39 7.31
CA PHE A 11 2.32 1.72 7.27
C PHE A 11 1.60 2.69 6.34
N TRP A 12 1.72 3.98 6.65
CA TRP A 12 1.30 5.09 5.78
C TRP A 12 2.53 5.79 5.23
N VAL A 13 2.63 5.92 3.91
CA VAL A 13 3.72 6.62 3.22
C VAL A 13 3.14 7.84 2.51
N HIS A 14 3.63 9.04 2.85
CA HIS A 14 3.18 10.26 2.17
C HIS A 14 3.75 10.27 0.74
N GLU A 15 3.04 10.87 -0.21
CA GLU A 15 3.48 10.84 -1.62
C GLU A 15 4.90 11.43 -1.85
N ASN A 16 5.28 12.42 -1.03
CA ASN A 16 6.61 13.02 -1.04
C ASN A 16 7.72 12.09 -0.52
N ASP A 17 7.34 11.08 0.27
CA ASP A 17 8.24 10.17 0.97
C ASP A 17 8.42 8.85 0.21
N ILE A 18 7.70 8.67 -0.92
CA ILE A 18 7.72 7.43 -1.72
C ILE A 18 9.14 7.07 -2.15
N ALA A 19 9.91 8.05 -2.68
CA ALA A 19 11.26 7.77 -3.19
C ALA A 19 12.15 7.14 -2.11
N GLY A 20 12.24 7.78 -0.93
CA GLY A 20 13.02 7.25 0.19
C GLY A 20 12.50 5.89 0.68
N TYR A 21 11.18 5.68 0.69
CA TYR A 21 10.60 4.38 1.07
C TYR A 21 10.96 3.27 0.07
N MET A 22 10.93 3.58 -1.24
CA MET A 22 11.30 2.66 -2.30
C MET A 22 12.79 2.31 -2.22
N ASP A 23 13.66 3.29 -2.02
CA ASP A 23 15.10 3.08 -1.89
C ASP A 23 15.47 2.25 -0.65
N THR A 24 14.76 2.47 0.46
CA THR A 24 15.03 1.78 1.74
C THR A 24 14.58 0.31 1.71
N TYR A 25 13.40 0.02 1.15
CA TYR A 25 12.76 -1.29 1.32
C TYR A 25 12.51 -2.07 0.03
N ASN A 26 12.66 -1.43 -1.13
CA ASN A 26 12.39 -1.98 -2.46
C ASN A 26 11.11 -2.86 -2.52
N PRO A 27 9.93 -2.33 -2.14
CA PRO A 27 8.69 -3.09 -2.15
C PRO A 27 8.13 -3.24 -3.57
N ILE A 28 7.32 -4.27 -3.82
CA ILE A 28 6.53 -4.32 -5.06
C ILE A 28 5.48 -3.21 -5.02
N GLN A 29 5.32 -2.47 -6.12
CA GLN A 29 4.29 -1.43 -6.23
C GLN A 29 3.00 -1.99 -6.80
N LEU A 30 1.94 -2.00 -6.01
CA LEU A 30 0.63 -2.45 -6.43
C LEU A 30 -0.31 -1.27 -6.69
N ARG A 31 -0.92 -1.24 -7.87
CA ARG A 31 -1.93 -0.25 -8.27
C ARG A 31 -3.20 -0.91 -8.75
N TYR A 32 -4.33 -0.20 -8.69
CA TYR A 32 -5.59 -0.74 -9.20
C TYR A 32 -5.55 -0.89 -10.72
N ASP A 33 -5.08 0.16 -11.42
CA ASP A 33 -4.88 0.18 -12.86
C ASP A 33 -3.77 1.16 -13.27
N LYS A 34 -3.46 1.21 -14.57
CA LYS A 34 -2.36 2.00 -15.14
C LYS A 34 -2.50 3.52 -15.02
N ARG A 35 -3.69 4.05 -14.71
CA ARG A 35 -3.92 5.49 -14.54
C ARG A 35 -3.22 6.02 -13.29
N THR A 36 -3.00 5.16 -12.31
CA THR A 36 -2.18 5.48 -11.14
C THR A 36 -0.70 5.47 -11.50
N LYS A 37 -0.09 6.66 -11.44
CA LYS A 37 1.36 6.83 -11.64
C LYS A 37 2.13 6.25 -10.46
N VAL A 38 3.23 5.57 -10.77
CA VAL A 38 4.13 4.88 -9.84
C VAL A 38 5.57 5.13 -10.29
N ASN A 39 6.56 4.82 -9.44
CA ASN A 39 7.95 4.95 -9.85
C ASN A 39 8.31 3.82 -10.85
N MET A 40 8.68 4.18 -12.08
CA MET A 40 8.97 3.20 -13.15
C MET A 40 10.33 2.52 -13.01
N GLN A 41 11.20 2.99 -12.12
CA GLN A 41 12.49 2.35 -11.83
C GLN A 41 12.34 1.07 -11.01
N PHE A 42 11.18 0.86 -10.39
CA PHE A 42 10.89 -0.26 -9.52
C PHE A 42 9.76 -1.11 -10.09
N GLU A 43 9.73 -2.38 -9.71
CA GLU A 43 8.70 -3.30 -10.18
C GLU A 43 7.29 -2.82 -9.78
N THR A 44 6.34 -3.01 -10.69
CA THR A 44 4.94 -2.66 -10.46
C THR A 44 3.99 -3.66 -11.08
N MET A 45 2.84 -3.83 -10.45
CA MET A 45 1.81 -4.76 -10.90
C MET A 45 0.42 -4.24 -10.58
N ASN A 46 -0.58 -4.62 -11.38
CA ASN A 46 -1.97 -4.36 -11.05
C ASN A 46 -2.47 -5.36 -10.00
N PHE A 47 -3.46 -4.98 -9.19
CA PHE A 47 -4.01 -5.84 -8.12
C PHE A 47 -4.45 -7.23 -8.61
N GLY A 48 -5.10 -7.30 -9.78
CA GLY A 48 -5.55 -8.57 -10.35
C GLY A 48 -4.39 -9.49 -10.76
N SER A 49 -3.34 -8.92 -11.34
CA SER A 49 -2.14 -9.66 -11.77
C SER A 49 -1.33 -10.19 -10.59
N ALA A 50 -1.43 -9.55 -9.42
CA ALA A 50 -0.75 -10.00 -8.20
C ALA A 50 -1.41 -11.24 -7.54
N LYS A 51 -2.57 -11.69 -8.04
CA LYS A 51 -3.27 -12.86 -7.49
C LYS A 51 -2.39 -14.11 -7.59
N GLY A 52 -2.28 -14.85 -6.49
CA GLY A 52 -1.43 -16.05 -6.39
C GLY A 52 0.05 -15.76 -6.10
N LEU A 53 0.49 -14.51 -6.17
CA LEU A 53 1.86 -14.11 -5.82
C LEU A 53 1.94 -13.68 -4.35
N THR A 54 3.15 -13.72 -3.80
CA THR A 54 3.49 -13.22 -2.46
C THR A 54 4.82 -12.49 -2.53
N PHE A 55 4.91 -11.35 -1.84
CA PHE A 55 6.09 -10.49 -1.82
C PHE A 55 6.49 -10.18 -0.39
N ASN A 56 7.78 -9.94 -0.17
CA ASN A 56 8.27 -9.56 1.16
C ASN A 56 7.57 -8.29 1.66
N ARG A 57 7.48 -7.27 0.81
CA ARG A 57 6.86 -5.98 1.12
C ARG A 57 6.08 -5.46 -0.07
N VAL A 58 4.99 -4.77 0.23
CA VAL A 58 4.07 -4.21 -0.78
C VAL A 58 3.85 -2.73 -0.48
N LEU A 59 3.94 -1.89 -1.52
CA LEU A 59 3.47 -0.51 -1.50
C LEU A 59 2.20 -0.41 -2.36
N ILE A 60 1.07 -0.14 -1.71
CA ILE A 60 -0.23 -0.01 -2.36
C ILE A 60 -0.52 1.46 -2.63
N TYR A 61 -0.91 1.75 -3.87
CA TYR A 61 -1.43 3.04 -4.29
C TYR A 61 -2.97 2.98 -4.32
N PRO A 62 -3.65 3.36 -3.22
CA PRO A 62 -5.09 3.19 -3.11
C PRO A 62 -5.82 4.24 -3.96
N THR A 63 -6.99 3.89 -4.47
CA THR A 63 -7.89 4.88 -5.10
C THR A 63 -8.58 5.73 -4.04
N GLN A 64 -9.21 6.84 -4.43
CA GLN A 64 -9.94 7.68 -3.47
C GLN A 64 -11.03 6.92 -2.68
N PRO A 65 -11.85 6.04 -3.31
CA PRO A 65 -12.77 5.19 -2.55
C PRO A 65 -12.08 4.27 -1.54
N MET A 66 -10.91 3.72 -1.88
CA MET A 66 -10.13 2.89 -0.95
C MET A 66 -9.60 3.71 0.24
N LEU A 67 -9.10 4.92 -0.01
CA LEU A 67 -8.66 5.82 1.07
C LEU A 67 -9.82 6.19 1.98
N ASN A 68 -10.98 6.53 1.42
CA ASN A 68 -12.18 6.84 2.19
C ASN A 68 -12.61 5.64 3.06
N TRP A 69 -12.55 4.43 2.50
CA TRP A 69 -12.86 3.20 3.21
C TRP A 69 -11.87 2.91 4.34
N LEU A 70 -10.56 3.01 4.08
CA LEU A 70 -9.50 2.87 5.09
C LEU A 70 -9.62 3.91 6.22
N SER A 71 -10.04 5.12 5.89
CA SER A 71 -10.24 6.20 6.87
C SER A 71 -11.55 6.10 7.65
N GLY A 72 -12.41 5.12 7.37
CA GLY A 72 -13.75 5.02 7.95
C GLY A 72 -14.74 6.09 7.51
N LYS A 73 -14.36 6.99 6.59
CA LYS A 73 -15.19 8.10 6.09
C LYS A 73 -16.37 7.65 5.25
N SER A 74 -16.27 6.50 4.59
CA SER A 74 -17.36 5.92 3.79
C SER A 74 -17.21 4.40 3.70
N LYS A 75 -18.33 3.69 3.65
CA LYS A 75 -18.38 2.26 3.37
C LYS A 75 -18.67 1.96 1.89
N ASP A 76 -18.79 2.99 1.06
CA ASP A 76 -19.23 2.93 -0.34
C ASP A 76 -18.08 2.58 -1.28
N MET A 77 -17.60 1.35 -1.15
CA MET A 77 -16.60 0.80 -2.04
C MET A 77 -17.20 -0.41 -2.78
N LYS A 78 -17.26 -0.34 -4.11
CA LYS A 78 -17.80 -1.41 -4.96
C LYS A 78 -17.15 -2.75 -4.64
N ASP A 79 -17.93 -3.83 -4.64
CA ASP A 79 -17.51 -5.19 -4.29
C ASP A 79 -16.26 -5.65 -5.03
N GLU A 80 -16.22 -5.41 -6.34
CA GLU A 80 -15.06 -5.74 -7.17
C GLU A 80 -13.80 -5.00 -6.71
N SER A 81 -13.93 -3.72 -6.35
CA SER A 81 -12.80 -2.94 -5.83
C SER A 81 -12.37 -3.46 -4.46
N ARG A 82 -13.31 -3.88 -3.60
CA ARG A 82 -13.02 -4.42 -2.26
C ARG A 82 -12.25 -5.71 -2.36
N SER A 83 -12.71 -6.62 -3.21
CA SER A 83 -12.03 -7.89 -3.48
C SER A 83 -10.64 -7.69 -4.04
N LYS A 84 -10.46 -6.80 -5.04
CA LYS A 84 -9.12 -6.50 -5.60
C LYS A 84 -8.18 -5.87 -4.55
N PHE A 85 -8.70 -4.96 -3.73
CA PHE A 85 -7.91 -4.34 -2.67
C PHE A 85 -7.50 -5.36 -1.59
N TYR A 86 -8.40 -6.24 -1.17
CA TYR A 86 -8.10 -7.34 -0.26
C TYR A 86 -7.01 -8.27 -0.81
N VAL A 87 -7.07 -8.61 -2.11
CA VAL A 87 -6.00 -9.35 -2.78
C VAL A 87 -4.68 -8.59 -2.63
N ALA A 88 -4.62 -7.31 -2.97
CA ALA A 88 -3.39 -6.51 -2.87
C ALA A 88 -2.79 -6.50 -1.46
N VAL A 89 -3.61 -6.28 -0.43
CA VAL A 89 -3.16 -6.26 0.99
C VAL A 89 -2.58 -7.61 1.41
N THR A 90 -3.23 -8.70 1.03
CA THR A 90 -2.81 -10.06 1.41
C THR A 90 -1.58 -10.58 0.65
N ARG A 91 -1.00 -9.79 -0.29
CA ARG A 91 0.24 -10.19 -0.99
C ARG A 91 1.50 -9.97 -0.14
N ALA A 92 1.42 -9.16 0.91
CA ALA A 92 2.56 -8.82 1.75
C ALA A 92 2.86 -9.91 2.79
N ARG A 93 4.11 -10.36 2.84
CA ARG A 93 4.60 -11.29 3.87
C ARG A 93 4.98 -10.59 5.17
N TYR A 94 5.67 -9.45 5.07
CA TYR A 94 6.20 -8.72 6.22
C TYR A 94 5.48 -7.40 6.45
N SER A 95 5.39 -6.56 5.41
CA SER A 95 4.76 -5.24 5.54
C SER A 95 3.94 -4.83 4.34
N VAL A 96 2.83 -4.14 4.61
CA VAL A 96 2.05 -3.40 3.62
C VAL A 96 2.08 -1.91 3.95
N ALA A 97 2.41 -1.10 2.96
CA ALA A 97 2.35 0.35 3.04
C ALA A 97 1.26 0.90 2.12
N PHE A 98 0.62 1.98 2.53
CA PHE A 98 -0.42 2.68 1.77
C PHE A 98 0.03 4.10 1.47
N VAL A 99 -0.01 4.48 0.19
CA VAL A 99 0.27 5.85 -0.22
C VAL A 99 -0.91 6.76 0.13
N TYR A 100 -0.61 7.92 0.71
CA TYR A 100 -1.58 8.99 0.94
C TYR A 100 -1.02 10.36 0.54
N LYS A 101 -1.92 11.32 0.31
CA LYS A 101 -1.62 12.66 -0.24
C LYS A 101 -2.07 13.81 0.66
N THR A 102 -2.82 13.49 1.71
CA THR A 102 -3.43 14.48 2.59
C THR A 102 -2.44 14.96 3.64
N LYS A 103 -2.60 16.21 4.09
CA LYS A 103 -1.78 16.81 5.17
C LYS A 103 -1.82 15.98 6.46
N HIS A 104 -2.96 15.35 6.73
CA HIS A 104 -3.18 14.48 7.89
C HIS A 104 -3.25 13.02 7.46
N LEU A 105 -2.87 12.13 8.38
CA LEU A 105 -3.02 10.69 8.20
C LEU A 105 -4.49 10.32 7.94
N PRO A 106 -4.78 9.41 7.00
CA PRO A 106 -6.15 8.97 6.73
C PRO A 106 -6.81 8.27 7.92
N SER A 107 -6.06 7.47 8.68
CA SER A 107 -6.50 6.87 9.94
C SER A 107 -5.29 6.45 10.79
N ASN A 108 -5.37 6.70 12.10
CA ASN A 108 -4.36 6.28 13.07
C ASN A 108 -4.52 4.81 13.50
N ASP A 109 -5.67 4.19 13.23
CA ASP A 109 -5.99 2.83 13.67
C ASP A 109 -5.53 1.75 12.67
N ILE A 110 -5.23 2.16 11.43
CA ILE A 110 -4.87 1.23 10.35
C ILE A 110 -3.38 0.91 10.35
N GLY A 111 -2.52 1.89 10.61
CA GLY A 111 -1.07 1.76 10.53
C GLY A 111 -0.35 3.01 11.00
N VAL A 112 0.97 2.91 11.13
CA VAL A 112 1.81 4.02 11.60
C VAL A 112 2.34 4.83 10.42
N LYS A 113 2.56 6.13 10.63
CA LYS A 113 3.24 6.96 9.63
C LYS A 113 4.68 6.46 9.46
N TRP A 114 5.08 6.14 8.24
CA TRP A 114 6.48 5.97 7.92
C TRP A 114 7.16 7.34 7.88
N MET A 115 8.33 7.43 8.50
CA MET A 115 9.17 8.61 8.46
C MET A 115 10.55 8.19 7.95
N PRO A 116 11.14 8.93 6.99
CA PRO A 116 12.52 8.69 6.60
C PRO A 116 13.43 8.87 7.83
N LYS A 117 14.45 8.02 7.92
CA LYS A 117 15.52 8.16 8.92
C LYS A 117 16.57 9.15 8.46
#